data_AF-A0A0C2GY21-F1
#
_entry.id   AF-A0A0C2GY21-F1
#
_cell.length_a   1.000
_cell.length_b   1.000
_cell.length_c   1.000
_cell.angle_alpha   90.00
_cell.angle_beta   90.00
_cell.angle_gamma   90.00
#
_symmetry.space_group_name_H-M   'P 1'
#
loop_
_entity.id
_entity.type
_entity.pdbx_description
1 polymer ?
#
loop_
_entity_poly.entity_id
_entity_poly.type
_entity_poly.pdbx_seq_one_letter_code
_entity_poly.pdbx_strand_id
1 'polypeptide(L)'
;MEPGMLQQLMAEVCRTSRDSLDKTDALGFYLKGRTEEGSSNGDLLDLAAECADKGAQSLEAARLEQSKENMLWLQSWDAFVVNWVGRPLVESQELKNLIRTGIPEAYRARVWKGLIQMTLKEKLSEFGNGYYSSMLRKTLFQQESGVYDTSIKQIDLDLVRTLPANRMFADPDSEKVKQLRRVLYAYRNHDTLIGYCQGLNRIAAVALLYLDEEDAFWFLIAFTELQPPGYYASNLIGAVADQK
;
A
#
# COMPACT_ATOMS: atom_id res chain seq x y z
N MET A 1 -18.09 47.04 12.00
CA MET A 1 -17.65 45.64 11.78
C MET A 1 -17.78 44.95 13.12
N GLU A 2 -18.67 43.95 13.21
CA GLU A 2 -18.93 43.19 14.44
C GLU A 2 -17.63 42.53 14.96
N PRO A 3 -17.36 42.51 16.29
CA PRO A 3 -16.11 42.00 16.88
C PRO A 3 -15.80 40.50 16.67
N GLY A 4 -16.61 39.76 15.92
CA GLY A 4 -16.39 38.33 15.61
C GLY A 4 -16.10 38.02 14.14
N MET A 5 -16.31 38.98 13.22
CA MET A 5 -16.16 38.74 11.78
C MET A 5 -14.72 38.46 11.37
N LEU A 6 -13.75 39.18 11.97
CA LEU A 6 -12.34 38.99 11.66
C LEU A 6 -11.85 37.61 12.10
N GLN A 7 -12.35 37.13 13.24
CA GLN A 7 -11.99 35.83 13.79
C GLN A 7 -12.63 34.68 13.01
N GLN A 8 -13.85 34.87 12.50
CA GLN A 8 -14.48 33.95 11.54
C GLN A 8 -13.73 33.93 10.20
N LEU A 9 -13.36 35.09 9.64
CA LEU A 9 -12.59 35.17 8.40
C LEU A 9 -11.21 34.52 8.54
N MET A 10 -10.52 34.73 9.67
CA MET A 10 -9.25 34.05 9.93
C MET A 10 -9.42 32.53 10.12
N ALA A 11 -10.51 32.08 10.75
CA ALA A 11 -10.81 30.66 10.89
C ALA A 11 -11.24 29.99 9.57
N GLU A 12 -11.89 30.75 8.67
CA GLU A 12 -12.26 30.32 7.32
C GLU A 12 -11.00 30.24 6.43
N VAL A 13 -10.14 31.26 6.48
CA VAL A 13 -8.87 31.31 5.74
C VAL A 13 -7.92 30.20 6.20
N CYS A 14 -7.79 29.95 7.51
CA CYS A 14 -7.02 28.81 8.01
C CYS A 14 -7.61 27.45 7.60
N ARG A 15 -8.94 27.32 7.51
CA ARG A 15 -9.60 26.11 7.00
C ARG A 15 -9.31 25.90 5.52
N THR A 16 -9.47 26.94 4.69
CA THR A 16 -9.18 26.86 3.25
C THR A 16 -7.68 26.64 2.96
N SER A 17 -6.79 27.15 3.81
CA SER A 17 -5.36 26.91 3.69
C SER A 17 -4.98 25.46 4.04
N ARG A 18 -5.63 24.86 5.06
CA ARG A 18 -5.47 23.43 5.40
C ARG A 18 -6.02 22.51 4.30
N ASP A 19 -7.18 22.83 3.73
CA ASP A 19 -7.74 22.07 2.59
C ASP A 19 -6.85 22.13 1.33
N SER A 20 -6.00 23.15 1.21
CA SER A 20 -5.01 23.24 0.11
C SER A 20 -3.74 22.41 0.36
N LEU A 21 -3.40 22.14 1.63
CA LEU A 21 -2.21 21.41 2.08
C LEU A 21 -2.42 19.89 2.16
N ASP A 22 -3.67 19.42 2.28
CA ASP A 22 -4.03 18.00 2.43
C ASP A 22 -4.41 17.28 1.11
N LYS A 23 -4.00 17.82 -0.04
CA LYS A 23 -4.30 17.16 -1.32
C LYS A 23 -3.51 15.87 -1.45
N THR A 24 -4.20 14.74 -1.51
CA THR A 24 -3.60 13.43 -1.80
C THR A 24 -4.07 12.86 -3.13
N ASP A 25 -3.29 11.96 -3.71
CA ASP A 25 -3.77 11.09 -4.80
C ASP A 25 -4.84 10.09 -4.31
N ALA A 26 -5.36 9.27 -5.24
CA ALA A 26 -6.37 8.25 -4.95
C ALA A 26 -5.91 7.21 -3.91
N LEU A 27 -4.60 6.99 -3.79
CA LEU A 27 -3.99 6.06 -2.85
C LEU A 27 -3.61 6.72 -1.52
N GLY A 28 -3.84 8.02 -1.37
CA GLY A 28 -3.57 8.77 -0.15
C GLY A 28 -2.15 9.32 -0.04
N PHE A 29 -1.34 9.33 -1.11
CA PHE A 29 -0.03 9.99 -1.08
C PHE A 29 -0.19 11.50 -1.24
N TYR A 30 0.48 12.27 -0.39
CA TYR A 30 0.47 13.73 -0.49
C TYR A 30 1.03 14.18 -1.84
N LEU A 31 0.23 14.97 -2.56
CA LEU A 31 0.66 15.66 -3.75
C LEU A 31 1.65 16.74 -3.30
N LYS A 32 2.91 16.62 -3.71
CA LYS A 32 4.01 17.50 -3.27
C LYS A 32 3.58 18.98 -3.38
N GLY A 33 3.39 19.62 -2.22
CA GLY A 33 3.01 21.01 -2.07
C GLY A 33 3.51 21.56 -0.74
N ARG A 34 4.48 22.48 -0.83
CA ARG A 34 5.18 23.22 0.25
C ARG A 34 6.17 22.44 1.12
N THR A 35 7.45 22.65 0.82
CA THR A 35 8.45 22.96 1.86
C THR A 35 8.13 24.35 2.40
N GLU A 36 7.82 24.47 3.69
CA GLU A 36 7.81 25.75 4.39
C GLU A 36 9.27 26.20 4.57
N GLU A 37 9.74 27.19 3.79
CA GLU A 37 10.87 28.05 4.17
C GLU A 37 11.00 29.24 3.22
N GLY A 38 10.91 30.47 3.76
CA GLY A 38 11.59 31.66 3.22
C GLY A 38 10.91 32.45 2.09
N SER A 39 10.26 33.56 2.43
CA SER A 39 9.72 34.58 1.53
C SER A 39 10.79 35.20 0.59
N SER A 40 10.57 35.17 -0.73
CA SER A 40 11.10 36.16 -1.68
C SER A 40 10.22 36.25 -2.95
N ASN A 41 10.08 37.44 -3.54
CA ASN A 41 9.26 37.70 -4.74
C ASN A 41 9.62 36.87 -6.01
N GLY A 42 10.69 36.06 -5.98
CA GLY A 42 10.98 35.05 -7.00
C GLY A 42 9.99 33.87 -6.97
N ASP A 43 9.36 33.60 -5.81
CA ASP A 43 8.48 32.45 -5.60
C ASP A 43 7.23 32.44 -6.49
N LEU A 44 6.66 33.61 -6.81
CA LEU A 44 5.35 33.64 -7.48
C LEU A 44 5.43 33.18 -8.94
N LEU A 45 6.53 33.51 -9.63
CA LEU A 45 6.77 33.09 -11.01
C LEU A 45 7.13 31.61 -11.08
N ASP A 46 7.94 31.12 -10.14
CA ASP A 46 8.30 29.71 -10.04
C ASP A 46 7.07 28.85 -9.67
N LEU A 47 6.22 29.35 -8.77
CA LEU A 47 4.94 28.71 -8.41
C LEU A 47 3.97 28.69 -9.60
N ALA A 48 3.91 29.76 -10.38
CA ALA A 48 3.08 29.81 -11.59
C ALA A 48 3.59 28.82 -12.66
N ALA A 49 4.91 28.70 -12.82
CA ALA A 49 5.53 27.73 -13.71
C ALA A 49 5.26 26.28 -13.26
N GLU A 50 5.39 25.97 -11.97
CA GLU A 50 5.08 24.65 -11.41
C GLU A 50 3.59 24.31 -11.55
N CYS A 51 2.70 25.29 -11.35
CA CYS A 51 1.26 25.11 -11.52
C CYS A 51 0.88 24.87 -12.99
N ALA A 52 1.52 25.59 -13.92
CA ALA A 52 1.35 25.37 -15.35
C ALA A 52 1.85 23.98 -15.78
N ASP A 53 3.00 23.53 -15.28
CA ASP A 53 3.55 22.20 -15.55
C ASP A 53 2.64 21.08 -15.00
N LYS A 54 2.18 21.20 -13.75
CA LYS A 54 1.18 20.28 -13.16
C LYS A 54 -0.14 20.28 -13.93
N GLY A 55 -0.58 21.44 -14.42
CA GLY A 55 -1.77 21.57 -15.26
C GLY A 55 -1.60 20.87 -16.61
N ALA A 56 -0.43 21.02 -17.25
CA ALA A 56 -0.10 20.33 -18.50
C ALA A 56 -0.03 18.81 -18.31
N GLN A 57 0.61 18.32 -17.24
CA GLN A 57 0.66 16.90 -16.89
C GLN A 57 -0.73 16.31 -16.65
N SER A 58 -1.59 17.06 -15.96
CA SER A 58 -2.97 16.63 -15.68
C SER A 58 -3.82 16.54 -16.96
N LEU A 59 -3.65 17.50 -17.87
CA LEU A 59 -4.35 17.49 -19.16
C LEU A 59 -3.87 16.34 -20.05
N GLU A 60 -2.56 16.08 -20.08
CA GLU A 60 -1.99 14.96 -20.83
C GLU A 60 -2.40 13.61 -20.24
N ALA A 61 -2.44 13.48 -18.90
CA ALA A 61 -2.99 12.30 -18.23
C ALA A 61 -4.45 12.07 -18.61
N ALA A 62 -5.29 13.11 -18.57
CA ALA A 62 -6.70 13.01 -18.99
C ALA A 62 -6.84 12.66 -20.47
N ARG A 63 -5.94 13.15 -21.33
CA ARG A 63 -5.89 12.78 -22.76
C ARG A 63 -5.50 11.32 -22.95
N LEU A 64 -4.52 10.82 -22.21
CA LEU A 64 -4.08 9.43 -22.24
C LEU A 64 -5.18 8.50 -21.73
N GLU A 65 -5.91 8.89 -20.69
CA GLU A 65 -7.09 8.18 -20.19
C GLU A 65 -8.18 8.07 -21.27
N GLN A 66 -8.35 9.11 -22.09
CA GLN A 66 -9.28 9.13 -23.23
C GLN A 66 -8.69 8.57 -24.53
N SER A 67 -7.48 7.98 -24.49
CA SER A 67 -6.91 7.37 -25.68
C SER A 67 -7.68 6.10 -26.08
N LYS A 68 -7.71 5.80 -27.39
CA LYS A 68 -8.32 4.56 -27.88
C LYS A 68 -7.65 3.32 -27.28
N GLU A 69 -6.34 3.38 -27.07
CA GLU A 69 -5.58 2.30 -26.46
C GLU A 69 -6.02 2.03 -25.01
N ASN A 70 -6.19 3.09 -24.21
CA ASN A 70 -6.67 2.95 -22.83
C ASN A 70 -8.12 2.42 -22.78
N MET A 71 -9.00 2.87 -23.68
CA MET A 71 -10.36 2.35 -23.79
C MET A 71 -10.38 0.85 -24.14
N LEU A 72 -9.58 0.41 -25.13
CA LEU A 72 -9.49 -1.00 -25.52
C LEU A 72 -8.88 -1.86 -24.41
N TRP A 73 -7.90 -1.33 -23.69
CA TRP A 73 -7.31 -1.97 -22.53
C TRP A 73 -8.35 -2.17 -21.41
N LEU A 74 -9.12 -1.14 -21.05
CA LEU A 74 -10.20 -1.25 -20.08
C LEU A 74 -11.29 -2.24 -20.53
N GLN A 75 -11.72 -2.19 -21.80
CA GLN A 75 -12.71 -3.12 -22.35
C GLN A 75 -12.27 -4.58 -22.26
N SER A 76 -10.97 -4.84 -22.50
CA SER A 76 -10.41 -6.19 -22.38
C SER A 76 -10.48 -6.69 -20.94
N TRP A 77 -10.18 -5.82 -19.98
CA TRP A 77 -10.34 -6.12 -18.56
C TRP A 77 -11.80 -6.30 -18.14
N ASP A 78 -12.72 -5.46 -18.63
CA ASP A 78 -14.16 -5.58 -18.34
C ASP A 78 -14.69 -6.92 -18.83
N ALA A 79 -14.39 -7.30 -20.08
CA ALA A 79 -14.79 -8.57 -20.65
C ALA A 79 -14.28 -9.76 -19.83
N PHE A 80 -13.01 -9.70 -19.40
CA PHE A 80 -12.44 -10.72 -18.52
C PHE A 80 -13.15 -10.74 -17.17
N VAL A 81 -13.23 -9.62 -16.46
CA VAL A 81 -13.78 -9.55 -15.10
C VAL A 81 -15.24 -10.01 -15.07
N VAL A 82 -16.06 -9.63 -16.05
CA VAL A 82 -17.47 -10.07 -16.18
C VAL A 82 -17.56 -11.59 -16.25
N ASN A 83 -16.69 -12.26 -17.01
CA ASN A 83 -16.67 -13.72 -17.12
C ASN A 83 -16.23 -14.42 -15.83
N TRP A 84 -15.48 -13.72 -14.97
CA TRP A 84 -14.97 -14.23 -13.69
C TRP A 84 -15.74 -13.69 -12.48
N VAL A 85 -16.91 -13.07 -12.67
CA VAL A 85 -17.78 -12.68 -11.54
C VAL A 85 -18.25 -13.93 -10.80
N GLY A 86 -18.05 -13.94 -9.47
CA GLY A 86 -18.43 -15.05 -8.59
C GLY A 86 -17.62 -16.34 -8.76
N ARG A 87 -16.57 -16.37 -9.58
CA ARG A 87 -15.73 -17.55 -9.81
C ARG A 87 -14.32 -17.35 -9.24
N PRO A 88 -13.71 -18.37 -8.60
CA PRO A 88 -12.29 -18.33 -8.25
C PRO A 88 -11.45 -18.18 -9.53
N LEU A 89 -10.40 -17.35 -9.49
CA LEU A 89 -9.46 -17.27 -10.61
C LEU A 89 -8.74 -18.60 -10.82
N VAL A 90 -8.45 -18.91 -12.08
CA VAL A 90 -7.60 -20.04 -12.45
C VAL A 90 -6.50 -19.55 -13.39
N GLU A 91 -5.41 -20.30 -13.42
CA GLU A 91 -4.29 -19.96 -14.28
C GLU A 91 -4.68 -20.13 -15.76
N SER A 92 -4.53 -19.06 -16.52
CA SER A 92 -4.77 -19.07 -17.97
C SER A 92 -3.79 -18.14 -18.68
N GLN A 93 -3.54 -18.40 -19.97
CA GLN A 93 -2.68 -17.53 -20.78
C GLN A 93 -3.30 -16.14 -20.94
N GLU A 94 -4.63 -16.06 -21.03
CA GLU A 94 -5.39 -14.81 -21.09
C GLU A 94 -5.14 -13.96 -19.84
N LEU A 95 -5.29 -14.54 -18.64
CA LEU A 95 -5.05 -13.84 -17.37
C LEU A 95 -3.60 -13.34 -17.29
N LYS A 96 -2.62 -14.18 -17.64
CA LYS A 96 -1.20 -13.79 -17.65
C LYS A 96 -0.94 -12.64 -18.62
N ASN A 97 -1.55 -12.66 -19.79
CA ASN A 97 -1.37 -11.60 -20.79
C ASN A 97 -1.99 -10.29 -20.32
N LEU A 98 -3.21 -10.33 -19.75
CA LEU A 98 -3.86 -9.15 -19.16
C LEU A 98 -3.04 -8.56 -18.03
N ILE A 99 -2.55 -9.37 -17.08
CA ILE A 99 -1.73 -8.87 -15.97
C ILE A 99 -0.47 -8.13 -16.49
N ARG A 100 0.15 -8.61 -17.58
CA ARG A 100 1.32 -7.95 -18.19
C ARG A 100 1.00 -6.60 -18.83
N THR A 101 -0.25 -6.33 -19.22
CA THR A 101 -0.68 -4.99 -19.67
C THR A 101 -0.96 -4.04 -18.49
N GLY A 102 -0.88 -4.54 -17.26
CA GLY A 102 -1.20 -3.80 -16.04
C GLY A 102 -2.66 -3.99 -15.63
N ILE A 103 -2.89 -4.05 -14.31
CA ILE A 103 -4.22 -4.21 -13.73
C ILE A 103 -4.83 -2.82 -13.46
N PRO A 104 -6.02 -2.50 -13.99
CA PRO A 104 -6.74 -1.28 -13.68
C PRO A 104 -6.97 -1.15 -12.18
N GLU A 105 -6.86 0.08 -11.66
CA GLU A 105 -6.93 0.34 -10.23
C GLU A 105 -8.20 -0.23 -9.59
N ALA A 106 -9.35 -0.04 -10.24
CA ALA A 106 -10.65 -0.54 -9.79
C ALA A 106 -10.69 -2.09 -9.63
N TYR A 107 -9.81 -2.81 -10.32
CA TYR A 107 -9.76 -4.27 -10.30
C TYR A 107 -8.61 -4.85 -9.45
N ARG A 108 -7.66 -4.03 -8.98
CA ARG A 108 -6.49 -4.51 -8.23
C ARG A 108 -6.87 -5.34 -7.01
N ALA A 109 -7.76 -4.83 -6.16
CA ALA A 109 -8.21 -5.53 -4.95
C ALA A 109 -8.75 -6.94 -5.27
N ARG A 110 -9.68 -7.03 -6.23
CA ARG A 110 -10.31 -8.29 -6.64
C ARG A 110 -9.31 -9.25 -7.26
N VAL A 111 -8.50 -8.77 -8.20
CA VAL A 111 -7.54 -9.60 -8.94
C VAL A 111 -6.43 -10.08 -8.02
N TRP A 112 -5.86 -9.22 -7.18
CA TRP A 112 -4.83 -9.59 -6.21
C TRP A 112 -5.35 -10.64 -5.23
N LYS A 113 -6.54 -10.44 -4.67
CA LYS A 113 -7.18 -11.45 -3.81
C LYS A 113 -7.34 -12.80 -4.53
N GLY A 114 -7.82 -12.78 -5.78
CA GLY A 114 -7.94 -14.00 -6.58
C GLY A 114 -6.60 -14.67 -6.86
N LEU A 115 -5.54 -13.90 -7.11
CA LEU A 115 -4.18 -14.42 -7.30
C LEU A 115 -3.63 -15.07 -6.02
N ILE A 116 -3.82 -14.44 -4.85
CA ILE A 116 -3.45 -15.02 -3.56
C ILE A 116 -4.17 -16.36 -3.35
N GLN A 117 -5.48 -16.39 -3.57
CA GLN A 117 -6.29 -17.62 -3.44
C GLN A 117 -5.84 -18.73 -4.39
N MET A 118 -5.44 -18.37 -5.60
CA MET A 118 -4.92 -19.31 -6.60
C MET A 118 -3.52 -19.82 -6.20
N THR A 119 -2.60 -18.94 -5.81
CA THR A 119 -1.22 -19.28 -5.43
C THR A 119 -1.15 -20.09 -4.14
N LEU A 120 -1.96 -19.75 -3.14
CA LEU A 120 -1.94 -20.37 -1.81
C LEU A 120 -3.08 -21.38 -1.59
N LYS A 121 -3.68 -21.89 -2.67
CA LYS A 121 -4.87 -22.76 -2.61
C LYS A 121 -4.73 -23.90 -1.61
N GLU A 122 -3.59 -24.60 -1.64
CA GLU A 122 -3.32 -25.74 -0.76
C GLU A 122 -3.16 -25.31 0.70
N LYS A 123 -2.37 -24.26 0.97
CA LYS A 123 -2.13 -23.71 2.31
C LYS A 123 -3.38 -23.14 2.96
N LEU A 124 -4.19 -22.41 2.20
CA LEU A 124 -5.47 -21.90 2.67
C LEU A 124 -6.41 -23.04 3.09
N SER A 125 -6.38 -24.16 2.34
CA SER A 125 -7.13 -25.37 2.69
C SER A 125 -6.56 -26.11 3.90
N GLU A 126 -5.23 -26.14 4.05
CA GLU A 126 -4.54 -26.80 5.16
C GLU A 126 -4.72 -26.05 6.49
N PHE A 127 -4.47 -24.74 6.48
CA PHE A 127 -4.52 -23.91 7.67
C PHE A 127 -5.97 -23.56 8.09
N GLY A 128 -6.88 -23.51 7.12
CA GLY A 128 -8.28 -23.25 7.34
C GLY A 128 -8.60 -21.85 7.87
N ASN A 129 -9.87 -21.66 8.22
CA ASN A 129 -10.38 -20.37 8.68
C ASN A 129 -9.84 -20.00 10.07
N GLY A 130 -9.50 -18.72 10.27
CA GLY A 130 -9.03 -18.21 11.55
C GLY A 130 -7.54 -18.45 11.84
N TYR A 131 -6.78 -18.95 10.87
CA TYR A 131 -5.33 -19.09 10.99
C TYR A 131 -4.64 -17.77 11.31
N TYR A 132 -4.99 -16.68 10.60
CA TYR A 132 -4.47 -15.34 10.88
C TYR A 132 -4.69 -14.93 12.35
N SER A 133 -5.94 -15.05 12.83
CA SER A 133 -6.29 -14.77 14.23
C SER A 133 -5.52 -15.63 15.22
N SER A 134 -5.21 -16.89 14.87
CA SER A 134 -4.39 -17.76 15.71
C SER A 134 -2.93 -17.29 15.79
N MET A 135 -2.36 -16.77 14.70
CA MET A 135 -1.00 -16.18 14.71
C MET A 135 -0.95 -14.91 15.55
N LEU A 136 -1.98 -14.07 15.49
CA LEU A 136 -2.07 -12.87 16.35
C LEU A 136 -2.13 -13.23 17.84
N ARG A 137 -2.92 -14.24 18.21
CA ARG A 137 -2.97 -14.72 19.60
C ARG A 137 -1.63 -15.22 20.10
N LYS A 138 -0.83 -15.88 19.25
CA LYS A 138 0.55 -16.28 19.61
C LYS A 138 1.40 -15.06 19.95
N THR A 139 1.29 -13.97 19.19
CA THR A 139 2.04 -12.74 19.47
C THR A 139 1.66 -12.16 20.84
N LEU A 140 0.36 -12.07 21.14
CA LEU A 140 -0.11 -11.55 22.43
C LEU A 140 0.44 -12.39 23.59
N PHE A 141 0.36 -13.72 23.50
CA PHE A 141 0.89 -14.61 24.52
C PHE A 141 2.41 -14.47 24.72
N GLN A 142 3.18 -14.30 23.63
CA GLN A 142 4.63 -14.07 23.69
C GLN A 142 4.97 -12.75 24.40
N GLN A 143 4.21 -11.69 24.11
CA GLN A 143 4.38 -10.39 24.75
C GLN A 143 4.03 -10.42 26.24
N GLU A 144 2.92 -11.07 26.63
CA GLU A 144 2.52 -11.25 28.03
C GLU A 144 3.52 -12.09 28.83
N SER A 145 4.11 -13.10 28.19
CA SER A 145 5.13 -13.97 28.80
C SER A 145 6.51 -13.31 28.90
N GLY A 146 6.66 -12.07 28.42
CA GLY A 146 7.94 -11.35 28.44
C GLY A 146 9.00 -11.94 27.50
N VAL A 147 8.61 -12.71 26.49
CA VAL A 147 9.55 -13.31 25.53
C VAL A 147 10.17 -12.21 24.68
N TYR A 148 11.49 -12.13 24.70
CA TYR A 148 12.21 -11.17 23.88
C TYR A 148 12.35 -11.65 22.43
N ASP A 149 11.65 -10.99 21.50
CA ASP A 149 11.78 -11.23 20.05
C ASP A 149 12.38 -9.98 19.35
N THR A 150 13.56 -10.17 18.75
CA THR A 150 14.27 -9.12 18.01
C THR A 150 13.54 -8.67 16.75
N SER A 151 12.83 -9.58 16.07
CA SER A 151 12.02 -9.25 14.89
C SER A 151 10.83 -8.39 15.26
N ILE A 152 10.17 -8.65 16.40
CA ILE A 152 9.07 -7.82 16.89
C ILE A 152 9.55 -6.39 17.18
N LYS A 153 10.69 -6.23 17.86
CA LYS A 153 11.29 -4.89 18.05
C LYS A 153 11.64 -4.21 16.74
N GLN A 154 12.19 -4.95 15.76
CA GLN A 154 12.52 -4.38 14.46
C GLN A 154 11.28 -3.95 13.68
N ILE A 155 10.19 -4.72 13.75
CA ILE A 155 8.89 -4.33 13.20
C ILE A 155 8.45 -3.00 13.79
N ASP A 156 8.50 -2.84 15.12
CA ASP A 156 8.07 -1.61 15.79
C ASP A 156 8.86 -0.37 15.35
N LEU A 157 10.17 -0.51 15.17
CA LEU A 157 11.04 0.55 14.64
C LEU A 157 10.76 0.86 13.17
N ASP A 158 10.32 -0.11 12.39
CA ASP A 158 10.05 0.06 10.97
C ASP A 158 8.68 0.68 10.69
N LEU A 159 7.70 0.47 11.57
CA LEU A 159 6.34 1.01 11.42
C LEU A 159 6.33 2.54 11.32
N VAL A 160 7.06 3.23 12.19
CA VAL A 160 7.07 4.72 12.24
C VAL A 160 7.62 5.38 10.98
N ARG A 161 8.39 4.63 10.19
CA ARG A 161 9.02 5.10 8.95
C ARG A 161 8.39 4.49 7.69
N THR A 162 7.31 3.74 7.82
CA THR A 162 6.65 3.08 6.69
C THR A 162 5.65 4.02 6.03
N LEU A 163 5.83 4.30 4.73
CA LEU A 163 4.92 5.15 3.95
C LEU A 163 4.65 6.54 4.57
N PRO A 164 5.67 7.30 5.02
CA PRO A 164 5.45 8.57 5.74
C PRO A 164 4.75 9.64 4.88
N ALA A 165 4.89 9.55 3.56
CA ALA A 165 4.22 10.43 2.61
C ALA A 165 2.78 10.01 2.26
N ASN A 166 2.22 9.00 2.93
CA ASN A 166 0.84 8.56 2.74
C ASN A 166 0.00 8.97 3.96
N ARG A 167 -1.11 9.69 3.74
CA ARG A 167 -1.98 10.20 4.80
C ARG A 167 -2.46 9.12 5.78
N MET A 168 -2.63 7.89 5.31
CA MET A 168 -3.13 6.80 6.14
C MET A 168 -2.04 6.21 7.04
N PHE A 169 -0.77 6.39 6.70
CA PHE A 169 0.39 5.89 7.45
C PHE A 169 1.21 7.01 8.12
N ALA A 170 0.86 8.28 7.87
CA ALA A 170 1.57 9.43 8.40
C ALA A 170 1.47 9.55 9.93
N ASP A 171 0.32 9.17 10.50
CA ASP A 171 0.11 9.10 11.95
C ASP A 171 0.47 7.70 12.49
N PRO A 172 1.46 7.58 13.41
CA PRO A 172 1.82 6.30 14.05
C PRO A 172 0.66 5.60 14.78
N ASP A 173 -0.35 6.35 15.22
CA ASP A 173 -1.52 5.81 15.93
C ASP A 173 -2.72 5.50 15.01
N SER A 174 -2.54 5.68 13.70
CA SER A 174 -3.59 5.40 12.71
C SER A 174 -4.00 3.93 12.71
N GLU A 175 -5.24 3.67 12.29
CA GLU A 175 -5.68 2.28 12.14
C GLU A 175 -4.88 1.52 11.08
N LYS A 176 -4.42 2.17 10.00
CA LYS A 176 -3.60 1.49 8.99
C LYS A 176 -2.23 1.07 9.54
N VAL A 177 -1.61 1.86 10.42
CA VAL A 177 -0.36 1.46 11.11
C VAL A 177 -0.62 0.30 12.08
N LYS A 178 -1.75 0.31 12.79
CA LYS A 178 -2.15 -0.82 13.67
C LYS A 178 -2.43 -2.10 12.87
N GLN A 179 -3.12 -2.00 11.73
CA GLN A 179 -3.32 -3.11 10.79
C GLN A 179 -1.98 -3.68 10.32
N LEU A 180 -1.06 -2.80 9.90
CA LEU A 180 0.28 -3.19 9.45
C LEU A 180 1.06 -3.91 10.55
N ARG A 181 1.02 -3.42 11.79
CA ARG A 181 1.63 -4.09 12.95
C ARG A 181 1.10 -5.52 13.11
N ARG A 182 -0.23 -5.68 13.10
CA ARG A 182 -0.87 -7.00 13.24
C ARG A 182 -0.47 -7.95 12.11
N VAL A 183 -0.49 -7.48 10.86
CA VAL A 183 -0.05 -8.28 9.69
C VAL A 183 1.38 -8.76 9.84
N LEU A 184 2.32 -7.88 10.17
CA LEU A 184 3.74 -8.23 10.29
C LEU A 184 4.02 -9.15 11.49
N TYR A 185 3.32 -8.94 12.61
CA TYR A 185 3.38 -9.81 13.77
C TYR A 185 2.87 -11.22 13.47
N ALA A 186 1.73 -11.32 12.79
CA ALA A 186 1.19 -12.60 12.38
C ALA A 186 2.14 -13.31 11.40
N TYR A 187 2.73 -12.58 10.44
CA TYR A 187 3.69 -13.13 9.50
C TYR A 187 4.94 -13.67 10.18
N ARG A 188 5.52 -12.92 11.13
CA ARG A 188 6.65 -13.40 11.95
C ARG A 188 6.33 -14.72 12.68
N ASN A 189 5.09 -14.90 13.14
CA ASN A 189 4.66 -16.14 13.78
C ASN A 189 4.30 -17.28 12.80
N HIS A 190 4.03 -16.94 11.55
CA HIS A 190 3.84 -17.91 10.47
C HIS A 190 5.19 -18.50 10.03
N ASP A 191 6.16 -17.66 9.70
CA ASP A 191 7.51 -18.06 9.29
C ASP A 191 8.54 -17.56 10.31
N THR A 192 8.87 -18.43 11.28
CA THR A 192 9.87 -18.12 12.32
C THR A 192 11.31 -18.22 11.81
N LEU A 193 11.53 -18.85 10.66
CA LEU A 193 12.86 -19.05 10.06
C LEU A 193 13.33 -17.76 9.37
N ILE A 194 12.49 -17.20 8.50
CA ILE A 194 12.71 -15.87 7.91
C ILE A 194 12.50 -14.83 9.00
N GLY A 195 11.40 -14.96 9.73
CA GLY A 195 11.04 -14.02 10.76
C GLY A 195 10.55 -12.70 10.20
N TYR A 196 11.37 -11.67 10.37
CA TYR A 196 11.15 -10.36 9.79
C TYR A 196 12.43 -9.86 9.12
N CYS A 197 12.33 -9.56 7.83
CA CYS A 197 13.35 -8.85 7.08
C CYS A 197 12.90 -7.39 6.86
N GLN A 198 13.84 -6.45 7.01
CA GLN A 198 13.60 -5.05 6.65
C GLN A 198 13.17 -4.96 5.17
N GLY A 199 12.08 -4.23 4.92
CA GLY A 199 11.46 -4.13 3.60
C GLY A 199 10.08 -4.81 3.54
N LEU A 200 9.86 -5.86 4.33
CA LEU A 200 8.54 -6.53 4.40
C LEU A 200 7.44 -5.58 4.88
N ASN A 201 7.77 -4.62 5.77
CA ASN A 201 6.87 -3.55 6.17
C ASN A 201 6.32 -2.76 4.97
N ARG A 202 7.17 -2.40 4.00
CA ARG A 202 6.74 -1.62 2.85
C ARG A 202 5.84 -2.43 1.92
N ILE A 203 6.18 -3.70 1.70
CA ILE A 203 5.38 -4.62 0.89
C ILE A 203 4.00 -4.83 1.50
N ALA A 204 3.94 -5.14 2.80
CA ALA A 204 2.68 -5.31 3.53
C ALA A 204 1.85 -4.02 3.55
N ALA A 205 2.48 -2.86 3.69
CA ALA A 205 1.78 -1.59 3.71
C ALA A 205 1.17 -1.22 2.35
N VAL A 206 1.86 -1.54 1.24
CA VAL A 206 1.29 -1.41 -0.12
C VAL A 206 0.14 -2.38 -0.33
N ALA A 207 0.25 -3.62 0.17
CA ALA A 207 -0.84 -4.58 0.12
C ALA A 207 -2.10 -4.04 0.84
N LEU A 208 -1.92 -3.44 2.02
CA LEU A 208 -2.99 -2.81 2.81
C LEU A 208 -3.64 -1.59 2.15
N LEU A 209 -3.08 -1.03 1.07
CA LEU A 209 -3.76 0.02 0.28
C LEU A 209 -4.90 -0.56 -0.57
N TYR A 210 -4.84 -1.84 -0.92
CA TYR A 210 -5.77 -2.49 -1.84
C TYR A 210 -6.54 -3.66 -1.22
N LEU A 211 -6.00 -4.27 -0.16
CA LEU A 211 -6.49 -5.49 0.45
C LEU A 211 -6.94 -5.24 1.89
N ASP A 212 -7.87 -6.05 2.34
CA ASP A 212 -8.21 -6.16 3.75
C ASP A 212 -7.04 -6.75 4.54
N GLU A 213 -7.07 -6.58 5.87
CA GLU A 213 -5.96 -6.93 6.74
C GLU A 213 -5.52 -8.40 6.63
N GLU A 214 -6.46 -9.35 6.67
CA GLU A 214 -6.15 -10.77 6.55
C GLU A 214 -5.66 -11.13 5.14
N ASP A 215 -6.25 -10.53 4.11
CA ASP A 215 -5.78 -10.72 2.72
C ASP A 215 -4.36 -10.18 2.53
N ALA A 216 -3.99 -9.07 3.19
CA ALA A 216 -2.63 -8.53 3.17
C ALA A 216 -1.62 -9.45 3.88
N PHE A 217 -2.05 -10.16 4.93
CA PHE A 217 -1.24 -11.21 5.55
C PHE A 217 -0.98 -12.38 4.58
N TRP A 218 -2.02 -12.89 3.92
CA TRP A 218 -1.86 -13.93 2.92
C TRP A 218 -1.08 -13.48 1.69
N PHE A 219 -1.22 -12.20 1.29
CA PHE A 219 -0.40 -11.59 0.26
C PHE A 219 1.09 -11.68 0.61
N LEU A 220 1.45 -11.35 1.85
CA LEU A 220 2.84 -11.38 2.28
C LEU A 220 3.43 -12.79 2.25
N ILE A 221 2.65 -13.80 2.66
CA ILE A 221 3.04 -15.23 2.53
C ILE A 221 3.29 -15.59 1.07
N ALA A 222 2.33 -15.31 0.19
CA ALA A 222 2.47 -15.58 -1.24
C ALA A 222 3.70 -14.89 -1.83
N PHE A 223 3.91 -13.61 -1.49
CA PHE A 223 5.04 -12.83 -1.96
C PHE A 223 6.38 -13.42 -1.55
N THR A 224 6.51 -13.89 -0.31
CA THR A 224 7.76 -14.48 0.17
C THR A 224 8.02 -15.89 -0.35
N GLU A 225 6.98 -16.68 -0.60
CA GLU A 225 7.12 -18.04 -1.17
C GLU A 225 7.48 -18.02 -2.66
N LEU A 226 7.13 -16.93 -3.37
CA LEU A 226 7.53 -16.74 -4.77
C LEU A 226 9.02 -16.38 -4.90
N GLN A 227 9.70 -16.01 -3.82
CA GLN A 227 11.13 -15.72 -3.87
C GLN A 227 11.97 -17.00 -3.78
N PRO A 228 13.18 -17.01 -4.37
CA PRO A 228 14.11 -18.14 -4.21
C PRO A 228 14.36 -18.48 -2.73
N PRO A 229 14.63 -19.76 -2.40
CA PRO A 229 14.98 -20.15 -1.04
C PRO A 229 16.13 -19.30 -0.50
N GLY A 230 15.95 -18.74 0.70
CA GLY A 230 16.95 -17.90 1.35
C GLY A 230 17.09 -16.48 0.80
N TYR A 231 16.18 -16.03 -0.09
CA TYR A 231 16.16 -14.64 -0.55
C TYR A 231 16.00 -13.64 0.61
N TYR A 232 15.09 -13.95 1.55
CA TYR A 232 14.91 -13.22 2.81
C TYR A 232 15.59 -13.88 4.01
N ALA A 233 16.55 -14.79 3.80
CA ALA A 233 17.33 -15.31 4.90
C ALA A 233 18.14 -14.18 5.55
N SER A 234 18.56 -14.39 6.79
CA SER A 234 19.27 -13.40 7.61
C SER A 234 20.57 -12.89 6.98
N ASN A 235 21.14 -13.63 6.03
CA ASN A 235 22.34 -13.28 5.29
C ASN A 235 22.08 -12.58 3.94
N LEU A 236 20.81 -12.46 3.52
CA LEU A 236 20.35 -11.81 2.28
C LEU A 236 21.12 -12.23 1.02
N ILE A 237 21.70 -13.44 1.00
CA ILE A 237 22.57 -13.88 -0.10
C ILE A 237 21.81 -13.92 -1.42
N GLY A 238 20.54 -14.36 -1.40
CA GLY A 238 19.70 -14.39 -2.60
C GLY A 238 19.44 -12.98 -3.16
N ALA A 239 19.12 -12.02 -2.29
CA ALA A 239 18.91 -10.62 -2.71
C ALA A 239 20.18 -9.95 -3.24
N VAL A 240 21.35 -10.25 -2.64
CA VAL A 240 22.64 -9.71 -3.10
C VAL A 240 23.07 -10.32 -4.44
N ALA A 241 22.75 -11.60 -4.69
CA ALA A 241 23.06 -12.25 -5.95
C ALA A 241 22.26 -11.67 -7.12
N ASP A 242 21.02 -11.26 -6.88
CA ASP A 242 20.11 -10.68 -7.88
C ASP A 242 20.46 -9.25 -8.29
N GLN A 243 21.22 -8.53 -7.47
CA GLN A 243 21.68 -7.15 -7.73
C GLN A 243 22.94 -7.06 -8.61
N LYS A 244 23.52 -8.19 -9.04
CA LYS A 244 24.73 -8.26 -9.85
C LYS A 244 24.42 -8.61 -11.30
#